data_AF-B3P542-F1
#
_entry.id   AF-B3P542-F1
#
_cell.length_a   1.000
_cell.length_b   1.000
_cell.length_c   1.000
_cell.angle_alpha   90.00
_cell.angle_beta   90.00
_cell.angle_gamma   90.00
#
_symmetry.space_group_name_H-M   'P 1'
#
loop_
_entity.id
_entity.type
_entity.pdbx_description
1 polymer ?
#
loop_
_entity_poly.entity_id
_entity_poly.type
_entity_poly.pdbx_seq_one_letter_code
_entity_poly.pdbx_strand_id
1 'polypeptide(L)'
;MLRLSSLLTIAFAVALSSVSVLSEIVNFQTCDDSVDTCSINQVRVTPCPEANANAACRIRRRHSFTMSFDFTPHFDADTLKASLGWAKSDNVELPLLSMDREACNPYTIRWALKDPVSQKRCCFTIDIKVVR
;
A
#
# COMPACT_ATOMS: atom_id res chain seq x y z
N MET A 1 13.07 16.01 -44.61
CA MET A 1 12.01 15.07 -45.03
C MET A 1 12.16 13.79 -44.23
N LEU A 2 11.49 13.67 -43.08
CA LEU A 2 11.50 12.42 -42.30
C LEU A 2 10.67 11.39 -43.06
N ARG A 3 11.26 10.22 -43.35
CA ARG A 3 10.59 9.15 -44.09
C ARG A 3 9.45 8.59 -43.24
N LEU A 4 8.30 8.36 -43.86
CA LEU A 4 7.10 7.79 -43.24
C LEU A 4 7.40 6.48 -42.48
N SER A 5 8.37 5.71 -42.96
CA SER A 5 8.88 4.50 -42.30
C SER A 5 9.51 4.75 -40.92
N SER A 6 10.18 5.89 -40.73
CA SER A 6 10.78 6.27 -39.45
C SER A 6 9.74 6.75 -38.44
N LEU A 7 8.60 7.29 -38.89
CA LEU A 7 7.49 7.68 -38.02
C LEU A 7 6.74 6.45 -37.50
N LEU A 8 6.57 5.43 -38.36
CA LEU A 8 5.95 4.15 -38.00
C LEU A 8 6.77 3.37 -36.96
N THR A 9 8.10 3.34 -37.10
CA THR A 9 8.96 2.66 -36.12
C THR A 9 8.99 3.36 -34.77
N ILE A 10 9.00 4.70 -34.76
CA ILE A 10 8.93 5.48 -33.52
C ILE A 10 7.57 5.26 -32.83
N ALA A 11 6.47 5.29 -33.56
CA ALA A 11 5.13 5.05 -33.01
C ALA A 11 5.00 3.65 -32.39
N PHE A 12 5.57 2.62 -33.05
CA PHE A 12 5.54 1.24 -32.55
C PHE A 12 6.40 1.06 -31.28
N ALA A 13 7.58 1.71 -31.22
CA ALA A 13 8.44 1.69 -30.05
C ALA A 13 7.81 2.40 -28.83
N VAL A 14 7.12 3.53 -29.06
CA VAL A 14 6.41 4.26 -27.99
C VAL A 14 5.26 3.43 -27.41
N ALA A 15 4.49 2.74 -28.24
CA ALA A 15 3.37 1.89 -27.80
C ALA A 15 3.78 0.69 -26.94
N LEU A 16 4.98 0.13 -27.15
CA LEU A 16 5.52 -0.98 -26.35
C LEU A 16 6.05 -0.55 -24.98
N SER A 17 6.37 0.74 -24.81
CA SER A 17 6.98 1.27 -23.59
C SER A 17 5.96 1.71 -22.53
N SER A 18 4.67 1.77 -22.85
CA SER A 18 3.63 2.12 -21.88
C SER A 18 3.29 0.91 -20.99
N VAL A 19 4.10 0.69 -19.96
CA VAL A 19 3.71 -0.16 -18.83
C VAL A 19 2.68 0.63 -18.02
N SER A 20 1.41 0.30 -18.20
CA SER A 20 0.33 0.85 -17.37
C SER A 20 0.49 0.32 -15.95
N VAL A 21 0.96 1.18 -15.05
CA VAL A 21 0.94 0.91 -13.60
C VAL A 21 -0.51 1.08 -13.16
N LEU A 22 -1.28 -0.01 -13.22
CA LEU A 22 -2.61 -0.04 -12.62
C LEU A 22 -2.42 0.04 -11.11
N SER A 23 -2.80 1.17 -10.52
CA SER A 23 -2.83 1.32 -9.09
C SER A 23 -4.18 0.83 -8.58
N GLU A 24 -4.20 -0.34 -7.95
CA GLU A 24 -5.45 -0.91 -7.45
C GLU A 24 -5.76 -0.43 -6.02
N ILE A 25 -7.00 0.01 -5.82
CA ILE A 25 -7.52 0.42 -4.50
C ILE A 25 -7.90 -0.84 -3.73
N VAL A 26 -7.36 -1.00 -2.53
CA VAL A 26 -7.59 -2.16 -1.68
C VAL A 26 -8.58 -1.84 -0.57
N ASN A 27 -9.23 -2.88 -0.05
CA ASN A 27 -10.03 -2.75 1.17
C ASN A 27 -9.11 -2.54 2.37
N PHE A 28 -9.47 -1.58 3.22
CA PHE A 28 -8.77 -1.26 4.45
C PHE A 28 -9.76 -1.04 5.57
N GLN A 29 -9.28 -1.16 6.81
CA GLN A 29 -10.04 -0.87 8.00
C GLN A 29 -9.29 0.16 8.84
N THR A 30 -9.95 1.26 9.19
CA THR A 30 -9.37 2.27 10.07
C THR A 30 -9.29 1.73 11.50
N CYS A 31 -8.20 2.01 12.20
CA CYS A 31 -8.02 1.61 13.60
C CYS A 31 -8.93 2.43 14.52
N ASP A 32 -9.45 1.83 15.59
CA ASP A 32 -10.41 2.49 16.51
C ASP A 32 -9.87 3.79 17.11
N ASP A 33 -8.56 3.85 17.37
CA ASP A 33 -7.88 5.01 17.92
C ASP A 33 -7.65 6.16 16.91
N SER A 34 -8.06 5.98 15.65
CA SER A 34 -7.86 6.96 14.57
C SER A 34 -9.14 7.62 14.06
N VAL A 35 -10.31 7.21 14.56
CA VAL A 35 -11.62 7.62 14.04
C VAL A 35 -11.82 9.15 14.09
N ASP A 36 -11.31 9.81 15.12
CA ASP A 36 -11.46 11.27 15.30
C ASP A 36 -10.17 12.06 15.02
N THR A 37 -9.04 11.39 14.79
CA THR A 37 -7.75 12.05 14.55
C THR A 37 -7.49 12.31 13.07
N CYS A 38 -8.01 11.48 12.18
CA CYS A 38 -7.87 11.68 10.74
C CYS A 38 -8.80 10.80 9.92
N SER A 39 -8.92 11.14 8.64
CA SER A 39 -9.68 10.37 7.66
C SER A 39 -8.74 9.74 6.64
N ILE A 40 -8.89 8.43 6.43
CA ILE A 40 -8.16 7.69 5.41
C ILE A 40 -9.12 7.46 4.26
N ASN A 41 -8.78 8.00 3.10
CA ASN A 41 -9.71 8.10 1.98
C ASN A 41 -9.53 6.91 1.04
N GLN A 42 -8.27 6.57 0.74
CA GLN A 42 -7.92 5.51 -0.20
C GLN A 42 -6.60 4.87 0.19
N VAL A 43 -6.52 3.56 0.03
CA VAL A 43 -5.27 2.80 0.13
C VAL A 43 -5.06 2.06 -1.18
N ARG A 44 -3.86 2.17 -1.74
CA ARG A 44 -3.46 1.60 -3.03
C ARG A 44 -2.24 0.72 -2.84
N VAL A 45 -2.28 -0.47 -3.44
CA VAL A 45 -1.15 -1.40 -3.46
C VAL A 45 -0.85 -1.75 -4.90
N THR A 46 0.42 -1.72 -5.29
CA THR A 46 0.82 -1.98 -6.66
C THR A 46 2.08 -2.84 -6.72
N PRO A 47 2.07 -3.95 -7.47
CA PRO A 47 0.92 -4.57 -8.14
C PRO A 47 0.01 -5.35 -7.16
N CYS A 48 -1.31 -5.27 -7.33
CA CYS A 48 -2.32 -6.03 -6.59
C CYS A 48 -3.58 -6.30 -7.45
N PRO A 49 -3.51 -7.19 -8.45
CA PRO A 49 -4.66 -7.52 -9.29
C PRO A 49 -5.82 -8.15 -8.49
N GLU A 50 -5.54 -8.71 -7.31
CA GLU A 50 -6.53 -9.32 -6.42
C GLU A 50 -7.54 -8.32 -5.86
N ALA A 51 -7.20 -7.03 -5.81
CA ALA A 51 -8.08 -5.99 -5.30
C ALA A 51 -9.40 -5.88 -6.09
N ASN A 52 -9.39 -6.18 -7.40
CA ASN A 52 -10.59 -6.23 -8.24
C ASN A 52 -11.61 -7.28 -7.77
N ALA A 53 -11.15 -8.31 -7.05
CA ALA A 53 -11.97 -9.35 -6.48
C ALA A 53 -12.18 -9.17 -4.96
N ASN A 54 -11.84 -8.00 -4.41
CA ASN A 54 -11.84 -7.73 -2.97
C ASN A 54 -11.00 -8.72 -2.15
N ALA A 55 -9.98 -9.32 -2.77
CA ALA A 55 -9.12 -10.30 -2.13
C ALA A 55 -7.80 -9.66 -1.66
N ALA A 56 -7.21 -10.25 -0.62
CA ALA A 56 -5.92 -9.81 -0.07
C ALA A 56 -4.81 -9.89 -1.13
N CYS A 57 -3.99 -8.83 -1.23
CA CYS A 57 -2.93 -8.73 -2.21
C CYS A 57 -1.88 -9.83 -2.04
N ARG A 58 -1.50 -10.48 -3.15
CA ARG A 58 -0.48 -11.53 -3.12
C ARG A 58 0.91 -10.93 -3.27
N ILE A 59 1.57 -10.69 -2.14
CA ILE A 59 2.92 -10.12 -2.11
C ILE A 59 3.95 -11.24 -2.32
N ARG A 60 4.63 -11.20 -3.47
CA ARG A 60 5.70 -12.16 -3.79
C ARG A 60 6.99 -11.79 -3.06
N ARG A 61 7.68 -12.80 -2.54
CA ARG A 61 8.98 -12.61 -1.88
C ARG A 61 10.01 -12.09 -2.88
N ARG A 62 10.88 -11.19 -2.41
CA ARG A 62 11.96 -10.54 -3.20
C ARG A 62 11.49 -9.69 -4.38
N HIS A 63 10.18 -9.47 -4.51
CA HIS A 63 9.62 -8.50 -5.44
C HIS A 63 9.21 -7.25 -4.67
N SER A 64 9.56 -6.09 -5.22
CA SER A 64 9.10 -4.82 -4.69
C SER A 64 7.62 -4.64 -5.00
N PHE A 65 6.88 -4.18 -4.01
CA PHE A 65 5.55 -3.63 -4.18
C PHE A 65 5.55 -2.23 -3.57
N THR A 66 4.65 -1.38 -4.03
CA THR A 66 4.47 -0.03 -3.53
C THR A 66 3.10 0.03 -2.87
N MET A 67 3.06 0.56 -1.65
CA MET A 67 1.82 1.00 -1.05
C MET A 67 1.78 2.53 -1.02
N SER A 68 0.63 3.09 -1.33
CA SER A 68 0.35 4.52 -1.23
C SER A 68 -1.03 4.71 -0.64
N PHE A 69 -1.23 5.76 0.14
CA PHE A 69 -2.53 6.04 0.73
C PHE A 69 -2.74 7.54 0.84
N ASP A 70 -4.01 7.94 0.73
CA ASP A 70 -4.43 9.33 0.85
C ASP A 70 -5.10 9.50 2.22
N PHE A 71 -4.61 10.46 2.99
CA PHE A 71 -5.12 10.74 4.33
C PHE A 71 -5.31 12.25 4.52
N THR A 72 -6.26 12.61 5.38
CA THR A 72 -6.54 13.98 5.81
C THR A 72 -6.39 14.04 7.34
N PRO A 73 -5.35 14.70 7.87
CA PRO A 73 -5.19 14.86 9.31
C PRO A 73 -6.18 15.90 9.86
N HIS A 74 -6.78 15.62 11.01
CA HIS A 74 -7.63 16.57 11.76
C HIS A 74 -6.86 17.22 12.91
N PHE A 75 -5.54 17.36 12.73
CA PHE A 75 -4.63 17.98 13.68
C PHE A 75 -3.47 18.63 12.96
N ASP A 76 -2.91 19.65 13.58
CA ASP A 76 -1.73 20.33 13.09
C ASP A 76 -0.47 19.53 13.48
N ALA A 77 0.34 19.19 12.48
CA ALA A 77 1.64 18.57 12.68
C ALA A 77 2.60 18.99 11.56
N ASP A 78 3.79 19.46 11.95
CA ASP A 78 4.85 19.81 10.99
C ASP A 78 5.56 18.56 10.44
N THR A 79 5.55 17.47 11.20
CA THR A 79 6.20 16.20 10.82
C THR A 79 5.37 15.00 11.25
N LEU A 80 5.38 13.96 10.45
CA LEU A 80 4.75 12.67 10.75
C LEU A 80 5.77 11.56 10.59
N LYS A 81 5.81 10.64 11.56
CA LYS A 81 6.60 9.41 11.47
C LYS A 81 5.72 8.27 11.01
N ALA A 82 6.08 7.68 9.88
CA ALA A 82 5.45 6.46 9.40
C ALA A 82 6.05 5.23 10.08
N SER A 83 5.19 4.31 10.50
CA SER A 83 5.55 2.98 10.97
C SER A 83 4.69 1.93 10.30
N LEU A 84 5.29 0.75 10.14
CA LEU A 84 4.68 -0.37 9.47
C LEU A 84 5.01 -1.66 10.22
N GLY A 85 3.97 -2.36 10.66
CA GLY A 85 4.08 -3.65 11.32
C GLY A 85 3.01 -4.62 10.85
N TRP A 86 3.09 -5.86 11.35
CA TRP A 86 2.02 -6.84 11.17
C TRP A 86 1.37 -7.13 12.52
N ALA A 87 0.05 -7.23 12.52
CA ALA A 87 -0.72 -7.58 13.70
C ALA A 87 -0.65 -9.10 13.91
N LYS A 88 0.08 -9.54 14.94
CA LYS A 88 0.07 -10.93 15.40
C LYS A 88 -1.22 -11.26 16.14
N SER A 89 -1.76 -10.27 16.86
CA SER A 89 -3.09 -10.25 17.49
C SER A 89 -3.54 -8.79 17.62
N ASP A 90 -4.78 -8.56 18.04
CA ASP A 90 -5.39 -7.22 18.16
C ASP A 90 -4.48 -6.20 18.89
N ASN A 91 -3.77 -6.67 19.92
CA ASN A 91 -2.94 -5.83 20.78
C ASN A 91 -1.42 -5.97 20.53
N VAL A 92 -1.00 -6.90 19.67
CA VAL A 92 0.43 -7.19 19.45
C VAL A 92 0.80 -6.95 18.01
N GLU A 93 1.52 -5.85 17.79
CA GLU A 93 2.16 -5.54 16.51
C GLU A 93 3.64 -5.88 16.57
N LEU A 94 4.12 -6.52 15.50
CA LEU A 94 5.49 -6.94 15.37
C LEU A 94 6.13 -6.34 14.10
N PRO A 95 7.46 -6.20 14.07
CA PRO A 95 8.16 -5.72 12.88
C PRO A 95 7.89 -6.63 11.69
N LEU A 96 7.72 -6.08 10.48
CA LEU A 96 7.49 -6.87 9.26
C LEU A 96 8.53 -7.97 9.03
N LEU A 97 9.77 -7.74 9.43
CA LEU A 97 10.87 -8.72 9.28
C LEU A 97 10.63 -10.01 10.08
N SER A 98 9.84 -9.94 11.16
CA SER A 98 9.50 -11.08 12.02
C SER A 98 8.22 -11.79 11.59
N MET A 99 7.59 -11.37 10.50
CA MET A 99 6.42 -12.04 9.95
C MET A 99 6.83 -13.45 9.51
N ASP A 100 6.04 -14.44 9.92
CA ASP A 100 6.21 -15.81 9.44
C ASP A 100 6.13 -15.81 7.90
N ARG A 101 6.97 -16.59 7.25
CA ARG A 101 7.10 -16.60 5.79
C ARG A 101 6.45 -17.83 5.16
N GLU A 102 5.87 -18.69 5.99
CA GLU A 102 5.29 -19.97 5.60
C GLU A 102 3.80 -20.10 5.92
N ALA A 103 3.15 -19.08 6.51
CA ALA A 103 1.71 -19.23 6.79
C ALA A 103 0.89 -19.18 5.49
N CYS A 104 -0.05 -20.11 5.39
CA CYS A 104 -1.03 -20.18 4.31
C CYS A 104 -2.11 -19.09 4.40
N ASN A 105 -2.21 -18.42 5.55
CA ASN A 105 -3.24 -17.44 5.86
C ASN A 105 -2.80 -16.02 5.50
N PRO A 106 -3.76 -15.12 5.18
CA PRO A 106 -3.49 -13.70 5.10
C PRO A 106 -2.94 -13.14 6.43
N TYR A 107 -2.10 -12.13 6.32
CA TYR A 107 -1.60 -11.34 7.43
C TYR A 107 -2.26 -9.97 7.39
N THR A 108 -2.67 -9.50 8.56
CA THR A 108 -3.13 -8.13 8.73
C THR A 108 -1.92 -7.24 8.98
N ILE A 109 -1.64 -6.35 8.05
CA ILE A 109 -0.61 -5.31 8.19
C ILE A 109 -1.25 -4.07 8.79
N ARG A 110 -0.55 -3.42 9.72
CA ARG A 110 -0.94 -2.16 10.32
C ARG A 110 0.03 -1.05 9.90
N TRP A 111 -0.55 0.00 9.34
CA TRP A 111 0.15 1.23 9.02
C TRP A 111 -0.23 2.29 10.03
N ALA A 112 0.76 3.05 10.48
CA ALA A 112 0.49 4.21 11.32
C ALA A 112 1.36 5.41 10.94
N LEU A 113 0.76 6.59 10.93
CA LEU A 113 1.44 7.88 10.95
C LEU A 113 1.27 8.49 12.33
N LYS A 114 2.36 8.90 12.96
CA LYS A 114 2.32 9.50 14.30
C LYS A 114 3.03 10.84 14.32
N ASP A 115 2.39 11.84 14.91
CA ASP A 115 3.05 13.09 15.26
C ASP A 115 3.90 12.88 16.53
N PRO A 116 5.23 13.13 16.48
CA PRO A 116 6.08 13.02 17.66
C PRO A 116 5.74 14.03 18.76
N VAL A 117 5.11 15.17 18.45
CA VAL A 117 4.84 16.24 19.42
C VAL A 117 3.50 16.03 20.13
N SER A 118 2.39 16.01 19.40
CA SER A 118 1.05 15.85 19.97
C SER A 118 0.71 14.40 20.34
N GLN A 119 1.54 13.43 19.93
CA GLN A 119 1.30 11.99 20.05
C GLN A 119 0.04 11.48 19.35
N LYS A 120 -0.68 12.34 18.60
CA LYS A 120 -1.80 11.94 17.75
C LYS A 120 -1.32 11.02 16.64
N ARG A 121 -2.14 10.04 16.28
CA ARG A 121 -1.80 9.04 15.26
C ARG A 121 -2.97 8.75 14.33
N CYS A 122 -2.62 8.36 13.11
CA CYS A 122 -3.49 7.87 12.06
C CYS A 122 -3.12 6.45 11.73
N CYS A 123 -4.08 5.55 11.72
CA CYS A 123 -3.82 4.12 11.59
C CYS A 123 -4.89 3.44 10.74
N PHE A 124 -4.44 2.50 9.90
CA PHE A 124 -5.29 1.56 9.19
C PHE A 124 -4.64 0.20 9.10
N THR A 125 -5.47 -0.80 8.83
CA THR A 125 -5.06 -2.15 8.52
C THR A 125 -5.50 -2.57 7.13
N ILE A 126 -4.70 -3.44 6.52
CA ILE A 126 -5.07 -4.19 5.32
C ILE A 126 -4.63 -5.64 5.46
N ASP A 127 -5.27 -6.53 4.71
CA ASP A 127 -4.82 -7.91 4.63
C ASP A 127 -3.95 -8.13 3.39
N ILE A 128 -2.82 -8.80 3.59
CA ILE A 128 -1.94 -9.28 2.53
C ILE A 128 -1.72 -10.78 2.62
N LYS A 129 -1.41 -11.42 1.51
CA LYS A 129 -0.96 -12.81 1.49
C LYS A 129 0.46 -12.89 0.95
N VAL A 130 1.40 -13.30 1.80
CA VAL A 130 2.78 -13.52 1.35
C VAL A 130 2.84 -14.84 0.57
N VAL A 131 3.38 -14.79 -0.64
CA VAL A 131 3.53 -15.96 -1.51
C VAL A 131 4.99 -16.12 -1.96
N ARG A 132 5.38 -17.36 -2.28
CA ARG A 132 6.70 -17.67 -2.84
C ARG A 132 6.87 -17.11 -4.24
#